data_AF-Q4BWK0-F1
#
_entry.id   AF-Q4BWK0-F1
#
_cell.length_a   1.000
_cell.length_b   1.000
_cell.length_c   1.000
_cell.angle_alpha   90.00
_cell.angle_beta   90.00
_cell.angle_gamma   90.00
#
_symmetry.space_group_name_H-M   'P 1'
#
loop_
_entity.id
_entity.type
_entity.pdbx_description
1 polymer ?
#
loop_
_entity_poly.entity_id
_entity_poly.type
_entity_poly.pdbx_seq_one_letter_code
_entity_poly.pdbx_strand_id
1 'polypeptide(L)'
;MKRKAIAGLLSIWRLMAMPMVMLGLTTFILTLIWSPVAVGQFPLTVASANTPIGSETPWWDPNKAQRCGRLWCSEVHLFGGLDKVFKVAVTPDAVEDPNDAPSTVEERARQVENIYNSIYNRVRQSELMFQENVITSPFGAISNWQNLFFNRDELGIHPATPKIEIGIRNNQTVVFVPRQLELGLSAQTIVTVNRADSLHQGKLIEDIAKEWRLLIFESINESLWAYEIDYYYPFARFGVALAILLIVAVPVLILAVIRHLLKIWNRHLRSQLRVLQESLTVDAEALSSDEVSSSDVADKSTETPQETSQRIQLNRASIIATVKKVIDRPDKALAKAKIILEHTVQSISQNLPDLSLKRQGTIKRQQNIIQLFLGLFFWMQLLLILLALTLIVLIFPETRRYTYFFLGQSIIIPLIWMSASIAYKFSNLLIDFYLNRWAKNAQLINPNSNRYTLRVSTYSNALKSGTSFLFITIATVGTVAFLGINLTVLASAGGVAFVFAFLSRNVVEDMLNGILILWTDRYAIGDVI
;
A
#
# COMPACT_ATOMS: atom_id res chain seq x y z
N MET A 1 38.16 -4.86 10.07
CA MET A 1 36.78 -4.53 10.52
C MET A 1 36.24 -3.19 10.01
N LYS A 2 37.00 -2.08 10.06
CA LYS A 2 36.50 -0.74 9.64
C LYS A 2 35.96 -0.65 8.20
N ARG A 3 36.56 -1.31 7.20
CA ARG A 3 36.06 -1.28 5.79
C ARG A 3 34.69 -1.95 5.59
N LYS A 4 34.35 -3.01 6.34
CA LYS A 4 33.03 -3.67 6.24
C LYS A 4 31.93 -2.85 6.93
N ALA A 5 32.25 -2.15 8.01
CA ALA A 5 31.32 -1.23 8.68
C ALA A 5 31.02 0.02 7.83
N ILE A 6 32.05 0.59 7.18
CA ILE A 6 31.90 1.74 6.28
C ILE A 6 31.13 1.35 5.01
N ALA A 7 31.39 0.17 4.43
CA ALA A 7 30.62 -0.34 3.30
C ALA A 7 29.15 -0.63 3.67
N GLY A 8 28.89 -1.10 4.90
CA GLY A 8 27.55 -1.23 5.47
C GLY A 8 26.84 0.12 5.56
N LEU A 9 27.50 1.14 6.13
CA LEU A 9 26.97 2.51 6.23
C LEU A 9 26.73 3.15 4.85
N LEU A 10 27.63 2.96 3.87
CA LEU A 10 27.47 3.47 2.51
C LEU A 10 26.30 2.79 1.77
N SER A 11 26.09 1.49 2.01
CA SER A 11 24.95 0.77 1.42
C SER A 11 23.61 1.21 2.01
N ILE A 12 23.60 1.52 3.31
CA ILE A 12 22.45 2.10 4.01
C ILE A 12 22.19 3.52 3.50
N TRP A 13 23.23 4.34 3.33
CA TRP A 13 23.12 5.70 2.80
C TRP A 13 22.61 5.70 1.34
N ARG A 14 23.09 4.78 0.48
CA ARG A 14 22.56 4.62 -0.89
C ARG A 14 21.11 4.14 -0.94
N LEU A 15 20.69 3.25 -0.03
CA LEU A 15 19.29 2.79 0.08
C LEU A 15 18.36 3.85 0.70
N MET A 16 18.89 4.77 1.52
CA MET A 16 18.15 5.89 2.11
C MET A 16 18.05 7.09 1.16
N ALA A 17 19.12 7.36 0.39
CA ALA A 17 19.15 8.44 -0.59
C ALA A 17 18.15 8.19 -1.74
N MET A 18 17.96 6.96 -2.19
CA MET A 18 17.08 6.69 -3.33
C MET A 18 15.60 7.06 -3.10
N PRO A 19 14.93 6.67 -2.00
CA PRO A 19 13.55 7.12 -1.73
C PRO A 19 13.47 8.59 -1.31
N MET A 20 14.51 9.19 -0.72
CA MET A 20 14.52 10.60 -0.30
C MET A 20 14.80 11.55 -1.48
N VAL A 21 15.66 11.12 -2.41
CA VAL A 21 15.87 11.76 -3.73
C VAL A 21 14.63 11.56 -4.58
N MET A 22 13.99 10.38 -4.59
CA MET A 22 12.71 10.19 -5.28
C MET A 22 11.59 11.02 -4.65
N LEU A 23 11.48 11.12 -3.32
CA LEU A 23 10.53 12.02 -2.66
C LEU A 23 10.81 13.46 -3.03
N GLY A 24 12.07 13.90 -2.97
CA GLY A 24 12.52 15.23 -3.38
C GLY A 24 12.29 15.53 -4.87
N LEU A 25 12.49 14.55 -5.76
CA LEU A 25 12.23 14.68 -7.20
C LEU A 25 10.73 14.67 -7.47
N THR A 26 9.94 13.87 -6.76
CA THR A 26 8.48 13.86 -6.90
C THR A 26 7.86 15.13 -6.34
N THR A 27 8.35 15.67 -5.21
CA THR A 27 7.91 16.95 -4.68
C THR A 27 8.38 18.09 -5.58
N PHE A 28 9.60 18.05 -6.11
CA PHE A 28 10.11 19.04 -7.08
C PHE A 28 9.33 19.00 -8.41
N ILE A 29 9.02 17.81 -8.93
CA ILE A 29 8.18 17.61 -10.11
C ILE A 29 6.74 18.08 -9.82
N LEU A 30 6.15 17.75 -8.66
CA LEU A 30 4.83 18.25 -8.25
C LEU A 30 4.81 19.77 -8.12
N THR A 31 5.88 20.39 -7.64
CA THR A 31 6.00 21.86 -7.55
C THR A 31 6.23 22.52 -8.91
N LEU A 32 6.89 21.84 -9.86
CA LEU A 32 7.09 22.35 -11.23
C LEU A 32 5.83 22.17 -12.10
N ILE A 33 5.05 21.11 -11.89
CA ILE A 33 3.74 20.89 -12.51
C ILE A 33 2.68 21.88 -11.96
N TRP A 34 2.96 22.55 -10.84
CA TRP A 34 2.16 23.65 -10.30
C TRP A 34 2.56 25.04 -10.83
N SER A 35 3.35 25.11 -11.90
CA SER A 35 3.28 26.28 -12.79
C SER A 35 2.00 26.17 -13.62
N PRO A 36 1.27 27.27 -13.91
CA PRO A 36 0.02 27.20 -14.66
C PRO A 36 0.32 26.76 -16.09
N VAL A 37 0.26 25.45 -16.35
CA VAL A 37 0.37 24.91 -17.69
C VAL A 37 -0.91 25.31 -18.41
N ALA A 38 -0.76 26.25 -19.34
CA ALA A 38 -1.79 26.60 -20.30
C ALA A 38 -2.36 25.32 -20.92
N VAL A 39 -3.68 25.25 -20.95
CA VAL A 39 -4.50 24.14 -21.43
C VAL A 39 -4.10 23.81 -22.88
N GLY A 40 -3.31 22.75 -23.05
CA GLY A 40 -2.98 22.16 -24.34
C GLY A 40 -3.62 20.78 -24.43
N GLN A 41 -4.79 20.71 -25.05
CA GLN A 41 -5.44 19.46 -25.43
C GLN A 41 -4.49 18.65 -26.33
N PHE A 42 -4.13 17.43 -25.93
CA PHE A 42 -3.57 16.44 -26.84
C PHE A 42 -4.69 15.49 -27.28
N PRO A 43 -5.22 15.60 -28.51
CA PRO A 43 -6.17 14.63 -29.02
C PRO A 43 -5.37 13.47 -29.61
N LEU A 44 -5.31 12.34 -28.89
CA LEU A 44 -4.87 11.09 -29.50
C LEU A 44 -6.11 10.26 -29.86
N THR A 45 -6.34 10.24 -31.18
CA THR A 45 -7.14 9.31 -31.98
C THR A 45 -8.59 9.67 -32.28
N VAL A 46 -8.88 9.52 -33.57
CA VAL A 46 -10.10 9.79 -34.31
C VAL A 46 -11.06 8.63 -34.08
N ALA A 47 -12.21 8.89 -33.47
CA ALA A 47 -13.41 8.09 -33.66
C ALA A 47 -14.61 9.05 -33.74
N SER A 48 -15.14 9.18 -34.95
CA SER A 48 -16.41 9.83 -35.21
C SER A 48 -17.55 8.96 -34.66
N ALA A 49 -18.27 9.48 -33.67
CA ALA A 49 -19.68 9.20 -33.46
C ALA A 49 -20.24 10.27 -32.52
N ASN A 50 -21.34 10.91 -32.93
CA ASN A 50 -22.05 11.97 -32.23
C ASN A 50 -22.67 11.47 -30.89
N THR A 51 -21.85 11.34 -29.85
CA THR A 51 -22.34 11.44 -28.46
C THR A 51 -21.94 12.79 -27.93
N PRO A 52 -22.86 13.57 -27.32
CA PRO A 52 -22.47 14.77 -26.59
C PRO A 52 -21.47 14.30 -25.54
N ILE A 53 -20.21 14.70 -25.69
CA ILE A 53 -19.20 14.56 -24.65
C ILE A 53 -19.66 15.55 -23.58
N GLY A 54 -20.61 15.13 -22.73
CA GLY A 54 -20.77 15.74 -21.43
C GLY A 54 -19.39 15.67 -20.80
N SER A 55 -18.75 16.81 -20.62
CA SER A 55 -17.39 16.89 -20.09
C SER A 55 -17.38 16.19 -18.73
N GLU A 56 -16.94 14.93 -18.69
CA GLU A 56 -16.89 14.19 -17.42
C GLU A 56 -15.96 14.96 -16.49
N THR A 57 -16.52 15.55 -15.44
CA THR A 57 -15.71 16.23 -14.43
C THR A 57 -14.77 15.21 -13.79
N PRO A 58 -13.48 15.57 -13.60
CA PRO A 58 -12.53 14.66 -13.00
C PRO A 58 -13.02 14.16 -11.65
N TRP A 59 -12.75 12.90 -11.34
CA TRP A 59 -13.21 12.27 -10.10
C TRP A 59 -12.62 12.89 -8.82
N TRP A 60 -11.57 13.70 -8.94
CA TRP A 60 -10.97 14.47 -7.85
C TRP A 60 -11.53 15.90 -7.71
N ASP A 61 -12.46 16.32 -8.57
CA ASP A 61 -13.10 17.63 -8.45
C ASP A 61 -14.01 17.64 -7.20
N PRO A 62 -13.76 18.53 -6.22
CA PRO A 62 -14.55 18.61 -4.99
C PRO A 62 -16.00 19.04 -5.24
N ASN A 63 -16.29 19.71 -6.36
CA ASN A 63 -17.64 20.11 -6.76
C ASN A 63 -18.32 19.07 -7.67
N LYS A 64 -17.76 17.87 -7.84
CA LYS A 64 -18.34 16.86 -8.73
C LYS A 64 -19.78 16.54 -8.33
N ALA A 65 -20.69 16.54 -9.30
CA ALA A 65 -22.09 16.22 -9.09
C ALA A 65 -22.28 14.77 -8.62
N GLN A 66 -23.10 14.61 -7.58
CA GLN A 66 -23.47 13.32 -7.00
C GLN A 66 -24.99 13.15 -7.04
N ARG A 67 -25.44 11.90 -7.16
CA ARG A 67 -26.87 11.59 -7.07
C ARG A 67 -27.33 11.58 -5.62
N CYS A 68 -28.32 12.42 -5.30
CA CYS A 68 -29.01 12.49 -4.01
C CYS A 68 -30.44 11.97 -4.16
N GLY A 69 -30.59 10.66 -4.41
CA GLY A 69 -31.89 10.06 -4.72
C GLY A 69 -32.36 10.44 -6.14
N ARG A 70 -33.44 11.24 -6.23
CA ARG A 70 -33.99 11.73 -7.51
C ARG A 70 -33.39 13.08 -7.96
N LEU A 71 -32.54 13.68 -7.14
CA LEU A 71 -31.92 14.98 -7.36
C LEU A 71 -30.44 14.82 -7.68
N TRP A 72 -29.86 15.85 -8.30
CA TRP A 72 -28.41 16.00 -8.39
C TRP A 72 -27.96 17.01 -7.34
N CYS A 73 -26.90 16.69 -6.60
CA CYS A 73 -26.28 17.60 -5.63
C CYS A 73 -24.82 17.87 -5.99
N SER A 74 -24.35 19.04 -5.61
CA SER A 74 -22.93 19.38 -5.55
C SER A 74 -22.61 19.94 -4.18
N GLU A 75 -21.39 19.68 -3.71
CA GLU A 75 -20.85 20.29 -2.50
C GLU A 75 -20.29 21.68 -2.83
N VAL A 76 -20.54 22.64 -1.94
CA VAL A 76 -19.96 23.99 -1.93
C VAL A 76 -18.97 24.03 -0.78
N HIS A 77 -17.71 24.30 -1.10
CA HIS A 77 -16.60 24.33 -0.14
C HIS A 77 -16.24 25.77 0.19
N LEU A 78 -16.32 26.14 1.47
CA LEU A 78 -15.91 27.44 1.94
C LEU A 78 -14.55 27.37 2.65
N PHE A 79 -13.94 28.53 2.92
CA PHE A 79 -12.69 28.61 3.68
C PHE A 79 -12.93 28.43 5.20
N GLY A 80 -11.87 28.29 5.99
CA GLY A 80 -11.95 28.16 7.45
C GLY A 80 -11.67 26.73 7.91
N GLY A 81 -12.64 25.83 7.81
CA GLY A 81 -12.60 24.46 8.38
C GLY A 81 -12.93 23.35 7.38
N LEU A 82 -12.77 22.09 7.82
CA LEU A 82 -13.20 20.91 7.03
C LEU A 82 -14.72 20.72 7.03
N ASP A 83 -15.39 21.26 8.05
CA ASP A 83 -16.82 21.23 8.29
C ASP A 83 -17.58 22.35 7.57
N LYS A 84 -16.87 23.32 6.98
CA LYS A 84 -17.46 24.48 6.28
C LYS A 84 -17.88 24.13 4.85
N VAL A 85 -18.73 23.13 4.73
CA VAL A 85 -19.27 22.63 3.47
C VAL A 85 -20.79 22.51 3.55
N PHE A 86 -21.49 22.83 2.45
CA PHE A 86 -22.92 22.56 2.33
C PHE A 86 -23.29 22.09 0.93
N LYS A 87 -24.45 21.44 0.80
CA LYS A 87 -24.89 20.82 -0.47
C LYS A 87 -25.97 21.65 -1.13
N VAL A 88 -25.74 22.00 -2.39
CA VAL A 88 -26.75 22.58 -3.28
C VAL A 88 -27.31 21.48 -4.19
N ALA A 89 -28.61 21.53 -4.45
CA ALA A 89 -29.34 20.52 -5.22
C ALA A 89 -30.11 21.12 -6.39
N VAL A 90 -30.26 20.34 -7.46
CA VAL A 90 -31.04 20.67 -8.65
C VAL A 90 -31.95 19.49 -8.99
N THR A 91 -33.20 19.80 -9.33
CA THR A 91 -34.16 18.84 -9.89
C THR A 91 -33.91 18.72 -11.40
N PRO A 92 -33.83 17.50 -11.97
CA PRO A 92 -33.70 17.32 -13.42
C PRO A 92 -34.79 18.04 -14.23
N ASP A 93 -36.02 18.11 -13.68
CA ASP A 93 -37.17 18.76 -14.32
C ASP A 93 -37.05 20.30 -14.38
N ALA A 94 -36.10 20.89 -13.65
CA ALA A 94 -35.88 22.34 -13.66
C ALA A 94 -34.85 22.79 -14.71
N VAL A 95 -34.24 21.85 -15.44
CA VAL A 95 -33.24 22.10 -16.48
C VAL A 95 -33.85 21.81 -17.85
N GLU A 96 -33.46 22.55 -18.88
CA GLU A 96 -33.97 22.38 -20.25
C GLU A 96 -33.71 20.96 -20.78
N ASP A 97 -32.50 20.42 -20.56
CA ASP A 97 -32.16 19.02 -20.78
C ASP A 97 -31.85 18.32 -19.44
N PRO A 98 -32.58 17.26 -19.05
CA PRO A 98 -32.28 16.48 -17.86
C PRO A 98 -30.86 15.90 -17.80
N ASN A 99 -30.19 15.72 -18.94
CA ASN A 99 -28.81 15.26 -19.01
C ASN A 99 -27.79 16.31 -18.55
N ASP A 100 -28.18 17.60 -18.56
CA ASP A 100 -27.35 18.72 -18.10
C ASP A 100 -27.57 19.02 -16.60
N ALA A 101 -28.46 18.29 -15.94
CA ALA A 101 -28.67 18.42 -14.49
C ALA A 101 -27.39 18.23 -13.63
N PRO A 102 -26.42 17.34 -13.99
CA PRO A 102 -25.14 17.27 -13.30
C PRO A 102 -24.30 18.54 -13.50
N SER A 103 -24.07 18.98 -14.74
CA SER A 103 -23.20 20.15 -15.00
C SER A 103 -23.78 21.44 -14.42
N THR A 104 -25.09 21.62 -14.46
CA THR A 104 -25.77 22.79 -13.89
C THR A 104 -25.66 22.88 -12.37
N VAL A 105 -25.70 21.74 -11.64
CA VAL A 105 -25.50 21.78 -10.18
C VAL A 105 -24.03 22.05 -9.81
N GLU A 106 -23.07 21.57 -10.60
CA GLU A 106 -21.64 21.87 -10.42
C GLU A 106 -21.36 23.36 -10.68
N GLU A 107 -21.93 23.92 -11.75
CA GLU A 107 -21.79 25.34 -12.08
C GLU A 107 -22.42 26.22 -10.99
N ARG A 108 -23.61 25.86 -10.49
CA ARG A 108 -24.24 26.53 -9.35
C ARG A 108 -23.33 26.53 -8.12
N ALA A 109 -22.71 25.40 -7.79
CA ALA A 109 -21.80 25.32 -6.65
C ALA A 109 -20.56 26.21 -6.85
N ARG A 110 -19.92 26.14 -8.02
CA ARG A 110 -18.77 27.00 -8.36
C ARG A 110 -19.13 28.48 -8.34
N GLN A 111 -20.33 28.85 -8.78
CA GLN A 111 -20.78 30.24 -8.75
C GLN A 111 -20.86 30.76 -7.30
N VAL A 112 -21.41 29.97 -6.39
CA VAL A 112 -21.46 30.31 -4.96
C VAL A 112 -20.06 30.47 -4.39
N GLU A 113 -19.15 29.54 -4.66
CA GLU A 113 -17.74 29.63 -4.22
C GLU A 113 -17.03 30.86 -4.79
N ASN A 114 -17.23 31.17 -6.07
CA ASN A 114 -16.61 32.33 -6.71
C ASN A 114 -17.10 33.65 -6.10
N ILE A 115 -18.40 33.75 -5.79
CA ILE A 115 -18.97 34.92 -5.11
C ILE A 115 -18.41 35.03 -3.69
N TYR A 116 -18.40 33.92 -2.94
CA TYR A 116 -17.81 33.84 -1.62
C TYR A 116 -16.33 34.28 -1.62
N ASN A 117 -15.52 33.73 -2.53
CA ASN A 117 -14.11 34.08 -2.70
C ASN A 117 -13.93 35.54 -3.08
N SER A 118 -14.82 36.11 -3.91
CA SER A 118 -14.78 37.54 -4.24
C SER A 118 -15.03 38.42 -3.02
N ILE A 119 -16.02 38.07 -2.20
CA ILE A 119 -16.35 38.78 -0.96
C ILE A 119 -15.17 38.69 0.02
N TYR A 120 -14.66 37.48 0.27
CA TYR A 120 -13.52 37.25 1.15
C TYR A 120 -12.29 38.07 0.73
N ASN A 121 -11.94 38.04 -0.56
CA ASN A 121 -10.79 38.77 -1.07
C ASN A 121 -10.96 40.30 -0.96
N ARG A 122 -12.17 40.83 -1.15
CA ARG A 122 -12.47 42.27 -0.97
C ARG A 122 -12.35 42.69 0.48
N VAL A 123 -12.94 41.92 1.40
CA VAL A 123 -12.85 42.18 2.85
C VAL A 123 -11.40 42.13 3.31
N ARG A 124 -10.63 41.13 2.85
CA ARG A 124 -9.21 41.02 3.14
C ARG A 124 -8.41 42.23 2.64
N GLN A 125 -8.73 42.74 1.45
CA GLN A 125 -8.09 43.93 0.90
C GLN A 125 -8.47 45.21 1.67
N SER A 126 -9.72 45.34 2.12
CA SER A 126 -10.13 46.47 2.95
C SER A 126 -9.46 46.46 4.32
N GLU A 127 -9.25 45.29 4.92
CA GLU A 127 -8.62 45.18 6.25
C GLU A 127 -7.17 45.66 6.26
N LEU A 128 -6.40 45.36 5.19
CA LEU A 128 -5.04 45.87 5.03
C LEU A 128 -4.97 47.40 5.07
N MET A 129 -6.07 48.09 4.75
CA MET A 129 -6.18 49.56 4.83
C MET A 129 -6.54 50.04 6.24
N PHE A 130 -7.19 49.21 7.07
CA PHE A 130 -7.50 49.53 8.47
C PHE A 130 -6.31 49.29 9.41
N GLN A 131 -5.45 48.32 9.11
CA GLN A 131 -4.37 47.87 9.99
C GLN A 131 -3.12 48.78 10.05
N GLU A 132 -3.03 49.86 9.26
CA GLU A 132 -1.89 50.79 9.31
C GLU A 132 -1.73 51.50 10.68
N ASN A 133 -2.72 51.38 11.59
CA ASN A 133 -2.81 52.15 12.83
C ASN A 133 -2.76 51.36 14.16
N VAL A 134 -2.58 50.03 14.18
CA VAL A 134 -2.61 49.24 15.44
C VAL A 134 -1.41 48.29 15.55
N ILE A 135 -0.33 48.76 16.18
CA ILE A 135 0.84 47.94 16.53
C ILE A 135 0.65 47.35 17.93
N THR A 136 -0.16 46.30 18.08
CA THR A 136 -0.02 45.31 19.16
C THR A 136 -0.57 43.97 18.69
N SER A 137 0.26 42.93 18.67
CA SER A 137 -0.19 41.58 18.29
C SER A 137 -1.25 41.07 19.28
N PRO A 138 -2.48 40.76 18.86
CA PRO A 138 -3.53 40.24 19.75
C PRO A 138 -3.20 38.85 20.32
N PHE A 139 -2.15 38.21 19.82
CA PHE A 139 -1.80 36.81 20.08
C PHE A 139 -0.77 36.57 21.21
N GLY A 140 -0.39 37.62 21.96
CA GLY A 140 0.63 37.52 23.02
C GLY A 140 0.30 36.57 24.20
N ALA A 141 -0.94 36.07 24.29
CA ALA A 141 -1.44 35.23 25.38
C ALA A 141 -1.79 33.79 24.96
N ILE A 142 -1.41 33.34 23.76
CA ILE A 142 -1.77 31.99 23.28
C ILE A 142 -0.83 30.97 23.92
N SER A 143 -1.33 30.26 24.94
CA SER A 143 -0.61 29.18 25.63
C SER A 143 -0.51 27.90 24.80
N ASN A 144 -1.49 27.66 23.90
CA ASN A 144 -1.58 26.47 23.07
C ASN A 144 -1.46 26.79 21.58
N TRP A 145 -0.27 26.56 21.02
CA TRP A 145 0.03 26.73 19.59
C TRP A 145 -0.85 25.88 18.66
N GLN A 146 -1.53 24.85 19.17
CA GLN A 146 -2.47 24.02 18.42
C GLN A 146 -3.76 24.77 18.04
N ASN A 147 -4.28 25.64 18.93
CA ASN A 147 -5.51 26.40 18.69
C ASN A 147 -5.33 27.41 17.54
N LEU A 148 -4.10 27.87 17.29
CA LEU A 148 -3.76 28.78 16.18
C LEU A 148 -4.17 28.24 14.78
N PHE A 149 -4.10 26.92 14.59
CA PHE A 149 -4.23 26.29 13.27
C PHE A 149 -5.51 25.46 13.09
N PHE A 150 -6.08 24.95 14.20
CA PHE A 150 -7.16 23.96 14.16
C PHE A 150 -8.45 24.37 14.85
N ASN A 151 -8.42 25.19 15.91
CA ASN A 151 -9.64 25.61 16.62
C ASN A 151 -9.56 27.09 17.02
N ARG A 152 -10.39 27.91 16.34
CA ARG A 152 -10.36 29.37 16.43
C ARG A 152 -11.61 29.97 17.08
N ASP A 153 -12.48 29.12 17.62
CA ASP A 153 -13.74 29.56 18.23
C ASP A 153 -13.51 30.50 19.42
N GLU A 154 -12.37 30.34 20.11
CA GLU A 154 -11.95 31.13 21.25
C GLU A 154 -11.54 32.57 20.89
N LEU A 155 -11.23 32.87 19.61
CA LEU A 155 -10.81 34.20 19.16
C LEU A 155 -12.00 35.16 18.98
N GLY A 156 -13.23 34.66 19.01
CA GLY A 156 -14.44 35.45 18.82
C GLY A 156 -14.61 35.96 17.39
N ILE A 157 -15.40 37.04 17.25
CA ILE A 157 -15.75 37.61 15.94
C ILE A 157 -14.67 38.60 15.51
N HIS A 158 -14.08 38.37 14.35
CA HIS A 158 -13.12 39.25 13.71
C HIS A 158 -13.81 40.57 13.32
N PRO A 159 -13.20 41.75 13.59
CA PRO A 159 -13.84 43.05 13.37
C PRO A 159 -14.24 43.30 11.92
N ALA A 160 -13.46 42.80 10.96
CA ALA A 160 -13.74 42.90 9.53
C ALA A 160 -14.80 41.91 9.00
N THR A 161 -15.41 41.08 9.85
CA THR A 161 -16.39 40.08 9.39
C THR A 161 -17.64 40.79 8.84
N PRO A 162 -18.02 40.55 7.58
CA PRO A 162 -19.18 41.20 6.98
C PRO A 162 -20.48 40.70 7.61
N LYS A 163 -21.51 41.54 7.58
CA LYS A 163 -22.85 41.14 8.01
C LYS A 163 -23.48 40.33 6.90
N ILE A 164 -24.08 39.19 7.23
CA ILE A 164 -24.77 38.33 6.27
C ILE A 164 -26.23 38.25 6.67
N GLU A 165 -27.12 38.53 5.73
CA GLU A 165 -28.56 38.61 5.96
C GLU A 165 -29.32 37.66 5.03
N ILE A 166 -30.53 37.32 5.45
CA ILE A 166 -31.49 36.56 4.64
C ILE A 166 -32.50 37.56 4.13
N GLY A 167 -32.80 37.48 2.84
CA GLY A 167 -33.77 38.35 2.21
C GLY A 167 -34.56 37.60 1.15
N ILE A 168 -35.49 38.33 0.53
CA ILE A 168 -36.27 37.83 -0.58
C ILE A 168 -35.87 38.65 -1.81
N ARG A 169 -35.40 37.98 -2.86
CA ARG A 169 -35.14 38.58 -4.18
C ARG A 169 -35.86 37.78 -5.25
N ASN A 170 -36.60 38.45 -6.12
CA ASN A 170 -37.39 37.81 -7.18
C ASN A 170 -38.28 36.66 -6.67
N ASN A 171 -38.93 36.86 -5.52
CA ASN A 171 -39.78 35.86 -4.86
C ASN A 171 -39.06 34.56 -4.44
N GLN A 172 -37.74 34.60 -4.27
CA GLN A 172 -36.93 33.51 -3.76
C GLN A 172 -36.17 33.95 -2.50
N THR A 173 -36.02 33.04 -1.53
CA THR A 173 -35.22 33.26 -0.33
C THR A 173 -33.74 33.19 -0.70
N VAL A 174 -33.00 34.25 -0.37
CA VAL A 174 -31.58 34.37 -0.71
C VAL A 174 -30.76 34.74 0.52
N VAL A 175 -29.56 34.18 0.61
CA VAL A 175 -28.53 34.61 1.55
C VAL A 175 -27.65 35.61 0.82
N PHE A 176 -27.54 36.83 1.34
CA PHE A 176 -26.86 37.93 0.67
C PHE A 176 -26.06 38.77 1.66
N VAL A 177 -25.08 39.47 1.14
CA VAL A 177 -24.33 40.49 1.88
C VAL A 177 -24.93 41.86 1.53
N PRO A 178 -25.40 42.65 2.51
CA PRO A 178 -25.87 44.00 2.28
C PRO A 178 -24.70 44.93 1.91
N ARG A 179 -25.02 46.15 1.46
CA ARG A 179 -23.99 47.12 1.11
C ARG A 179 -23.28 47.60 2.38
N GLN A 180 -21.95 47.43 2.44
CA GLN A 180 -21.11 47.87 3.56
C GLN A 180 -19.91 48.64 2.98
N LEU A 181 -20.01 49.97 2.93
CA LEU A 181 -18.96 50.82 2.33
C LEU A 181 -17.63 50.71 3.08
N GLU A 182 -17.67 50.53 4.40
CA GLU A 182 -16.49 50.39 5.26
C GLU A 182 -15.62 49.20 4.84
N LEU A 183 -16.24 48.09 4.41
CA LEU A 183 -15.55 46.88 3.95
C LEU A 183 -15.38 46.83 2.42
N GLY A 184 -15.70 47.91 1.70
CA GLY A 184 -15.65 47.94 0.24
C GLY A 184 -16.65 46.99 -0.45
N LEU A 185 -17.72 46.59 0.24
CA LEU A 185 -18.69 45.60 -0.26
C LEU A 185 -19.94 46.25 -0.84
N SER A 186 -20.28 45.86 -2.07
CA SER A 186 -21.58 46.12 -2.69
C SER A 186 -22.58 45.03 -2.32
N ALA A 187 -23.89 45.35 -2.33
CA ALA A 187 -24.91 44.36 -2.04
C ALA A 187 -24.92 43.22 -3.08
N GLN A 188 -24.60 41.99 -2.66
CA GLN A 188 -24.47 40.84 -3.55
C GLN A 188 -25.13 39.59 -2.95
N THR A 189 -25.84 38.83 -3.78
CA THR A 189 -26.42 37.55 -3.39
C THR A 189 -25.35 36.45 -3.46
N ILE A 190 -25.17 35.71 -2.38
CA ILE A 190 -24.21 34.60 -2.31
C ILE A 190 -24.85 33.32 -2.84
N VAL A 191 -26.02 32.98 -2.31
CA VAL A 191 -26.72 31.75 -2.66
C VAL A 191 -28.24 31.94 -2.57
N THR A 192 -28.96 31.38 -3.54
CA THR A 192 -30.42 31.29 -3.53
C THR A 192 -30.81 29.91 -2.99
N VAL A 193 -31.79 29.84 -2.09
CA VAL A 193 -32.29 28.57 -1.55
C VAL A 193 -33.47 28.11 -2.39
N ASN A 194 -33.27 27.01 -3.11
CA ASN A 194 -34.25 26.46 -4.04
C ASN A 194 -35.10 25.37 -3.36
N ARG A 195 -36.25 25.07 -3.97
CA ARG A 195 -37.10 23.94 -3.53
C ARG A 195 -36.36 22.61 -3.55
N ALA A 196 -35.44 22.41 -4.50
CA ALA A 196 -34.60 21.23 -4.58
C ALA A 196 -33.72 21.04 -3.32
N ASP A 197 -33.19 22.13 -2.75
CA ASP A 197 -32.38 22.09 -1.53
C ASP A 197 -33.22 21.68 -0.32
N SER A 198 -34.44 22.21 -0.23
CA SER A 198 -35.44 21.83 0.79
C SER A 198 -35.82 20.35 0.69
N LEU A 199 -36.04 19.84 -0.52
CA LEU A 199 -36.34 18.42 -0.76
C LEU A 199 -35.17 17.51 -0.40
N HIS A 200 -33.93 17.94 -0.67
CA HIS A 200 -32.74 17.16 -0.33
C HIS A 200 -32.55 17.04 1.19
N GLN A 201 -32.67 18.15 1.92
CA GLN A 201 -32.40 18.19 3.35
C GLN A 201 -33.62 17.83 4.22
N GLY A 202 -34.83 17.83 3.66
CA GLY A 202 -36.07 17.61 4.40
C GLY A 202 -36.42 18.74 5.38
N LYS A 203 -35.85 19.93 5.17
CA LYS A 203 -36.03 21.13 6.02
C LYS A 203 -36.76 22.22 5.26
N LEU A 204 -37.37 23.17 5.98
CA LEU A 204 -37.97 24.36 5.36
C LEU A 204 -36.89 25.27 4.77
N ILE A 205 -37.24 25.99 3.69
CA ILE A 205 -36.33 26.90 2.97
C ILE A 205 -35.72 27.95 3.91
N GLU A 206 -36.51 28.48 4.85
CA GLU A 206 -36.05 29.47 5.82
C GLU A 206 -35.01 28.92 6.80
N ASP A 207 -35.15 27.67 7.22
CA ASP A 207 -34.22 27.05 8.17
C ASP A 207 -32.89 26.74 7.49
N ILE A 208 -32.93 26.30 6.22
CA ILE A 208 -31.73 26.13 5.38
C ILE A 208 -31.03 27.47 5.19
N ALA A 209 -31.78 28.54 4.91
CA ALA A 209 -31.20 29.87 4.77
C ALA A 209 -30.51 30.35 6.06
N LYS A 210 -31.07 30.05 7.24
CA LYS A 210 -30.44 30.35 8.54
C LYS A 210 -29.15 29.56 8.76
N GLU A 211 -29.17 28.27 8.45
CA GLU A 211 -28.01 27.37 8.58
C GLU A 211 -26.87 27.82 7.64
N TRP A 212 -27.18 28.08 6.37
CA TRP A 212 -26.18 28.57 5.41
C TRP A 212 -25.65 29.94 5.76
N ARG A 213 -26.51 30.86 6.24
CA ARG A 213 -26.07 32.17 6.73
C ARG A 213 -25.06 32.04 7.88
N LEU A 214 -25.34 31.19 8.86
CA LEU A 214 -24.43 30.94 9.98
C LEU A 214 -23.12 30.32 9.51
N LEU A 215 -23.20 29.29 8.65
CA LEU A 215 -22.03 28.59 8.12
C LEU A 215 -21.12 29.55 7.32
N ILE A 216 -21.69 30.39 6.45
CA ILE A 216 -20.91 31.38 5.69
C ILE A 216 -20.30 32.43 6.62
N PHE A 217 -21.05 32.90 7.63
CA PHE A 217 -20.55 33.88 8.59
C PHE A 217 -19.36 33.34 9.39
N GLU A 218 -19.49 32.14 9.96
CA GLU A 218 -18.40 31.46 10.68
C GLU A 218 -17.19 31.20 9.78
N SER A 219 -17.43 30.76 8.54
CA SER A 219 -16.40 30.51 7.55
C SER A 219 -15.57 31.77 7.23
N ILE A 220 -16.21 32.92 7.02
CA ILE A 220 -15.48 34.19 6.81
C ILE A 220 -14.75 34.60 8.08
N ASN A 221 -15.39 34.50 9.24
CA ASN A 221 -14.79 34.84 10.53
C ASN A 221 -13.48 34.06 10.78
N GLU A 222 -13.54 32.74 10.67
CA GLU A 222 -12.40 31.85 10.88
C GLU A 222 -11.29 32.05 9.84
N SER A 223 -11.66 32.34 8.58
CA SER A 223 -10.70 32.54 7.48
C SER A 223 -10.01 33.90 7.54
N LEU A 224 -10.64 34.93 8.11
CA LEU A 224 -10.00 36.21 8.40
C LEU A 224 -8.97 36.07 9.53
N TRP A 225 -9.35 35.43 10.64
CA TRP A 225 -8.38 35.09 11.69
C TRP A 225 -7.22 34.24 11.18
N ALA A 226 -7.50 33.28 10.29
CA ALA A 226 -6.45 32.47 9.64
C ALA A 226 -5.41 33.33 8.94
N TYR A 227 -5.88 34.32 8.20
CA TYR A 227 -5.06 35.20 7.40
C TYR A 227 -4.23 36.13 8.28
N GLU A 228 -4.84 36.72 9.32
CA GLU A 228 -4.12 37.57 10.26
C GLU A 228 -3.00 36.80 10.97
N ILE A 229 -3.28 35.57 11.42
CA ILE A 229 -2.27 34.68 12.02
C ILE A 229 -1.12 34.41 11.03
N ASP A 230 -1.43 34.13 9.76
CA ASP A 230 -0.43 33.87 8.73
C ASP A 230 0.42 35.10 8.41
N TYR A 231 -0.17 36.30 8.52
CA TYR A 231 0.55 37.56 8.37
C TYR A 231 1.57 37.78 9.50
N TYR A 232 1.18 37.54 10.76
CA TYR A 232 2.10 37.67 11.90
C TYR A 232 3.11 36.52 12.01
N TYR A 233 2.75 35.31 11.57
CA TYR A 233 3.58 34.10 11.69
C TYR A 233 3.75 33.34 10.35
N PRO A 234 4.41 33.93 9.35
CA PRO A 234 4.47 33.37 7.99
C PRO A 234 5.15 32.00 7.90
N PHE A 235 6.09 31.71 8.81
CA PHE A 235 6.83 30.44 8.81
C PHE A 235 6.25 29.38 9.75
N ALA A 236 5.21 29.69 10.54
CA ALA A 236 4.75 28.75 11.56
C ALA A 236 4.15 27.47 10.95
N ARG A 237 3.39 27.56 9.86
CA ARG A 237 2.85 26.38 9.15
C ARG A 237 3.94 25.50 8.56
N PHE A 238 4.98 26.10 7.99
CA PHE A 238 6.15 25.37 7.50
C PHE A 238 6.91 24.68 8.65
N GLY A 239 7.00 25.35 9.81
CA GLY A 239 7.55 24.77 11.04
C GLY A 239 6.78 23.55 11.51
N VAL A 240 5.44 23.62 11.54
CA VAL A 240 4.58 22.48 11.91
C VAL A 240 4.71 21.34 10.88
N ALA A 241 4.72 21.64 9.58
CA ALA A 241 4.92 20.64 8.54
C ALA A 241 6.29 19.93 8.66
N LEU A 242 7.36 20.69 8.95
CA LEU A 242 8.69 20.13 9.21
C LEU A 242 8.69 19.25 10.46
N ALA A 243 8.02 19.67 11.53
CA ALA A 243 7.89 18.88 12.75
C ALA A 243 7.17 17.54 12.49
N ILE A 244 6.09 17.54 11.71
CA ILE A 244 5.39 16.30 11.30
C ILE A 244 6.32 15.38 10.50
N LEU A 245 7.08 15.93 9.54
CA LEU A 245 8.03 15.14 8.77
C LEU A 245 9.11 14.52 9.65
N LEU A 246 9.65 15.26 10.63
CA LEU A 246 10.64 14.74 11.58
C LEU A 246 10.05 13.64 12.49
N ILE A 247 8.83 13.85 13.01
CA ILE A 247 8.13 12.89 13.86
C ILE A 247 7.86 11.59 13.08
N VAL A 248 7.42 11.67 11.83
CA VAL A 248 7.14 10.50 10.98
C VAL A 248 8.42 9.86 10.42
N ALA A 249 9.50 10.63 10.24
CA ALA A 249 10.77 10.09 9.77
C ALA A 249 11.33 9.04 10.72
N VAL A 250 11.20 9.22 12.05
CA VAL A 250 11.70 8.26 13.05
C VAL A 250 11.12 6.85 12.89
N PRO A 251 9.79 6.62 12.93
CA PRO A 251 9.22 5.29 12.74
C PRO A 251 9.47 4.76 11.32
N VAL A 252 9.47 5.61 10.29
CA VAL A 252 9.82 5.21 8.92
C VAL A 252 11.25 4.68 8.83
N LEU A 253 12.20 5.33 9.49
CA LEU A 253 13.60 4.89 9.57
C LEU A 253 13.74 3.59 10.35
N ILE A 254 13.06 3.45 11.49
CA ILE A 254 13.05 2.21 12.28
C ILE A 254 12.54 1.04 11.43
N LEU A 255 11.42 1.21 10.74
CA LEU A 255 10.87 0.19 9.83
C LEU A 255 11.84 -0.13 8.68
N ALA A 256 12.50 0.88 8.10
CA ALA A 256 13.49 0.68 7.05
C ALA A 256 14.70 -0.14 7.54
N VAL A 257 15.21 0.15 8.73
CA VAL A 257 16.31 -0.61 9.35
C VAL A 257 15.88 -2.05 9.62
N ILE A 258 14.70 -2.29 10.21
CA ILE A 258 14.17 -3.63 10.44
C ILE A 258 14.04 -4.40 9.14
N ARG A 259 13.48 -3.79 8.08
CA ARG A 259 13.36 -4.41 6.76
C ARG A 259 14.73 -4.74 6.16
N HIS A 260 15.73 -3.88 6.35
CA HIS A 260 17.08 -4.16 5.89
C HIS A 260 17.70 -5.36 6.60
N LEU A 261 17.56 -5.46 7.92
CA LEU A 261 18.02 -6.61 8.72
C LEU A 261 17.32 -7.90 8.28
N LEU A 262 16.00 -7.87 8.10
CA LEU A 262 15.22 -9.00 7.59
C LEU A 262 15.67 -9.42 6.18
N LYS A 263 16.01 -8.47 5.29
CA LYS A 263 16.56 -8.78 3.96
C LYS A 263 17.94 -9.45 4.05
N ILE A 264 18.79 -9.02 4.96
CA ILE A 264 20.09 -9.67 5.20
C ILE A 264 19.88 -11.10 5.70
N TRP A 265 19.01 -11.27 6.70
CA TRP A 265 18.73 -12.60 7.26
C TRP A 265 18.12 -13.55 6.24
N ASN A 266 17.20 -13.05 5.40
CA ASN A 266 16.62 -13.80 4.28
C ASN A 266 17.68 -14.22 3.23
N ARG A 267 18.69 -13.36 2.96
CA ARG A 267 19.81 -13.73 2.07
C ARG A 267 20.63 -14.87 2.66
N HIS A 268 20.90 -14.83 3.98
CA HIS A 268 21.63 -15.89 4.67
C HIS A 268 20.87 -17.23 4.68
N LEU A 269 19.56 -17.19 4.95
CA LEU A 269 18.70 -18.37 4.88
C LEU A 269 18.67 -18.96 3.47
N ARG A 270 18.69 -18.12 2.42
CA ARG A 270 18.76 -18.59 1.03
C ARG A 270 20.10 -19.25 0.70
N SER A 271 21.22 -18.72 1.20
CA SER A 271 22.53 -19.37 0.99
C SER A 271 22.60 -20.73 1.69
N GLN A 272 22.10 -20.84 2.94
CA GLN A 272 22.06 -22.12 3.64
C GLN A 272 21.21 -23.16 2.89
N LEU A 273 20.08 -22.74 2.33
CA LEU A 273 19.21 -23.63 1.58
C LEU A 273 19.85 -24.12 0.27
N ARG A 274 20.60 -23.25 -0.43
CA ARG A 274 21.34 -23.65 -1.65
C ARG A 274 22.42 -24.68 -1.35
N VAL A 275 23.26 -24.43 -0.34
CA VAL A 275 24.34 -25.35 0.06
C VAL A 275 23.77 -26.71 0.47
N LEU A 276 22.65 -26.72 1.22
CA LEU A 276 22.00 -27.96 1.64
C LEU A 276 21.40 -28.74 0.46
N GLN A 277 20.95 -28.05 -0.59
CA GLN A 277 20.42 -28.69 -1.78
C GLN A 277 21.53 -29.24 -2.69
N GLU A 278 22.65 -28.52 -2.78
CA GLU A 278 23.84 -28.93 -3.52
C GLU A 278 24.52 -30.17 -2.91
N SER A 279 24.58 -30.26 -1.56
CA SER A 279 25.09 -31.47 -0.90
C SER A 279 24.22 -32.70 -1.17
N LEU A 280 22.89 -32.52 -1.19
CA LEU A 280 21.95 -33.62 -1.44
C LEU A 280 22.00 -34.14 -2.88
N THR A 281 22.30 -33.28 -3.87
CA THR A 281 22.45 -33.70 -5.27
C THR A 281 23.75 -34.48 -5.49
N VAL A 282 24.85 -34.06 -4.85
CA VAL A 282 26.15 -34.72 -4.96
C VAL A 282 26.12 -36.12 -4.34
N ASP A 283 25.50 -36.27 -3.16
CA ASP A 283 25.39 -37.57 -2.49
C ASP A 283 24.52 -38.56 -3.27
N ALA A 284 23.45 -38.09 -3.93
CA ALA A 284 22.60 -38.92 -4.79
C ALA A 284 23.31 -39.39 -6.06
N GLU A 285 24.14 -38.54 -6.67
CA GLU A 285 24.91 -38.87 -7.87
C GLU A 285 26.04 -39.87 -7.56
N ALA A 286 26.71 -39.72 -6.41
CA ALA A 286 27.71 -40.68 -5.92
C ALA A 286 27.10 -42.07 -5.62
N LEU A 287 25.89 -42.11 -5.05
CA LEU A 287 25.16 -43.37 -4.84
C LEU A 287 24.73 -44.03 -6.16
N SER A 288 24.34 -43.24 -7.16
CA SER A 288 23.97 -43.77 -8.47
C SER A 288 25.15 -44.30 -9.29
N SER A 289 26.37 -43.80 -9.05
CA SER A 289 27.58 -44.30 -9.71
C SER A 289 28.12 -45.60 -9.12
N ASP A 290 27.84 -45.88 -7.84
CA ASP A 290 28.33 -47.10 -7.16
C ASP A 290 27.41 -48.32 -7.37
N GLU A 291 26.15 -48.13 -7.77
CA GLU A 291 25.18 -49.23 -7.98
C GLU A 291 25.41 -50.06 -9.27
N VAL A 292 26.39 -49.71 -10.11
CA VAL A 292 26.72 -50.42 -11.36
C VAL A 292 27.77 -51.54 -11.17
N SER A 293 28.30 -51.76 -9.97
CA SER A 293 29.26 -52.85 -9.74
C SER A 293 29.13 -53.50 -8.39
N SER A 294 28.22 -54.47 -8.27
CA SER A 294 28.48 -55.75 -7.57
C SER A 294 27.23 -56.63 -7.51
N SER A 295 27.12 -57.60 -8.42
CA SER A 295 26.42 -58.85 -8.19
C SER A 295 27.42 -59.88 -7.68
N ASP A 296 27.22 -60.46 -6.49
CA ASP A 296 27.23 -61.92 -6.27
C ASP A 296 27.13 -62.34 -4.78
N VAL A 297 26.00 -62.99 -4.46
CA VAL A 297 25.82 -64.32 -3.84
C VAL A 297 26.37 -64.65 -2.40
N ALA A 298 25.39 -64.93 -1.53
CA ALA A 298 25.22 -66.04 -0.53
C ALA A 298 25.82 -66.01 0.90
N ASP A 299 24.86 -65.96 1.86
CA ASP A 299 24.50 -66.99 2.87
C ASP A 299 25.35 -67.20 4.15
N LYS A 300 24.78 -66.86 5.34
CA LYS A 300 24.41 -67.81 6.42
C LYS A 300 23.82 -67.18 7.71
N SER A 301 22.61 -67.66 8.05
CA SER A 301 21.98 -67.95 9.36
C SER A 301 22.42 -67.29 10.70
N THR A 302 21.42 -66.60 11.31
CA THR A 302 20.82 -66.78 12.67
C THR A 302 21.68 -66.78 13.95
N GLU A 303 21.42 -65.81 14.86
CA GLU A 303 21.04 -66.02 16.29
C GLU A 303 20.83 -64.68 17.03
N THR A 304 19.72 -64.54 17.76
CA THR A 304 19.44 -63.50 18.78
C THR A 304 20.03 -63.95 20.14
N PRO A 305 20.53 -63.03 21.01
CA PRO A 305 19.66 -62.57 22.11
C PRO A 305 19.94 -61.17 22.73
N GLN A 306 18.84 -60.58 23.20
CA GLN A 306 18.58 -59.79 24.43
C GLN A 306 19.56 -58.73 24.99
N GLU A 307 18.92 -57.62 25.37
CA GLU A 307 19.37 -56.50 26.19
C GLU A 307 20.15 -56.89 27.46
N THR A 308 21.17 -56.09 27.80
CA THR A 308 21.45 -55.71 29.20
C THR A 308 22.12 -54.33 29.25
N SER A 309 21.46 -53.40 29.92
CA SER A 309 22.02 -52.11 30.34
C SER A 309 23.15 -52.32 31.35
N GLN A 310 24.36 -51.84 31.05
CA GLN A 310 25.41 -51.63 32.06
C GLN A 310 26.16 -50.32 31.80
N ARG A 311 25.95 -49.34 32.69
CA ARG A 311 26.80 -48.15 32.83
C ARG A 311 28.21 -48.59 33.18
N ILE A 312 29.16 -48.40 32.26
CA ILE A 312 30.58 -48.60 32.54
C ILE A 312 31.15 -47.27 33.03
N GLN A 313 31.43 -47.20 34.34
CA GLN A 313 32.37 -46.24 34.91
C GLN A 313 33.77 -46.56 34.36
N LEU A 314 34.30 -45.66 33.53
CA LEU A 314 35.54 -45.89 32.80
C LEU A 314 36.75 -45.65 33.72
N ASN A 315 37.31 -46.74 34.26
CA ASN A 315 38.52 -46.72 35.07
C ASN A 315 39.79 -46.62 34.18
N ARG A 316 40.67 -45.65 34.43
CA ARG A 316 41.85 -45.33 33.60
C ARG A 316 42.80 -46.51 33.36
N ALA A 317 42.80 -47.52 34.23
CA ALA A 317 43.63 -48.72 34.11
C ALA A 317 43.16 -49.70 33.00
N SER A 318 41.86 -49.72 32.66
CA SER A 318 41.34 -50.62 31.61
C SER A 318 41.64 -50.13 30.19
N ILE A 319 41.86 -48.82 30.03
CA ILE A 319 42.23 -48.17 28.77
C ILE A 319 43.66 -48.56 28.38
N ILE A 320 44.60 -48.62 29.34
CA ILE A 320 45.99 -48.97 29.07
C ILE A 320 46.12 -50.45 28.65
N ALA A 321 45.32 -51.33 29.26
CA ALA A 321 45.29 -52.75 28.89
C ALA A 321 44.65 -53.01 27.53
N THR A 322 43.60 -52.25 27.15
CA THR A 322 42.97 -52.34 25.83
C THR A 322 43.85 -51.75 24.74
N VAL A 323 44.56 -50.64 25.01
CA VAL A 323 45.54 -50.06 24.08
C VAL A 323 46.72 -51.02 23.83
N LYS A 324 47.24 -51.69 24.87
CA LYS A 324 48.31 -52.70 24.70
C LYS A 324 47.86 -53.89 23.84
N LYS A 325 46.60 -54.32 23.98
CA LYS A 325 46.01 -55.43 23.20
C LYS A 325 45.71 -55.07 21.74
N VAL A 326 45.56 -53.77 21.43
CA VAL A 326 45.38 -53.25 20.07
C VAL A 326 46.72 -53.11 19.34
N ILE A 327 47.80 -52.82 20.07
CA ILE A 327 49.18 -52.73 19.52
C ILE A 327 49.71 -54.12 19.11
N ASP A 328 49.39 -55.18 19.86
CA ASP A 328 49.89 -56.54 19.57
C ASP A 328 49.17 -57.24 18.38
N ARG A 329 48.01 -56.75 17.91
CA ARG A 329 47.24 -57.36 16.81
C ARG A 329 46.53 -56.30 15.93
N PRO A 330 47.26 -55.58 15.09
CA PRO A 330 46.72 -54.48 14.29
C PRO A 330 45.65 -54.95 13.29
N ASP A 331 45.80 -56.15 12.71
CA ASP A 331 44.93 -56.64 11.63
C ASP A 331 43.50 -56.90 12.10
N LYS A 332 43.34 -57.46 13.31
CA LYS A 332 42.02 -57.71 13.91
C LYS A 332 41.36 -56.43 14.44
N ALA A 333 42.15 -55.45 14.86
CA ALA A 333 41.66 -54.14 15.26
C ALA A 333 41.20 -53.33 14.04
N LEU A 334 41.94 -53.41 12.92
CA LEU A 334 41.58 -52.78 11.65
C LEU A 334 40.31 -53.40 11.05
N ALA A 335 40.16 -54.73 11.10
CA ALA A 335 38.95 -55.41 10.64
C ALA A 335 37.71 -55.05 11.48
N LYS A 336 37.84 -55.00 12.82
CA LYS A 336 36.75 -54.53 13.70
C LYS A 336 36.45 -53.05 13.50
N ALA A 337 37.47 -52.21 13.32
CA ALA A 337 37.29 -50.80 13.03
C ALA A 337 36.60 -50.59 11.66
N LYS A 338 36.91 -51.42 10.66
CA LYS A 338 36.27 -51.41 9.34
C LYS A 338 34.79 -51.81 9.43
N ILE A 339 34.45 -52.89 10.15
CA ILE A 339 33.05 -53.31 10.36
C ILE A 339 32.26 -52.28 11.17
N ILE A 340 32.89 -51.69 12.20
CA ILE A 340 32.28 -50.61 12.99
C ILE A 340 32.09 -49.38 12.11
N LEU A 341 33.06 -49.01 11.30
CA LEU A 341 32.94 -47.87 10.38
C LEU A 341 31.85 -48.12 9.34
N GLU A 342 31.79 -49.31 8.74
CA GLU A 342 30.76 -49.69 7.76
C GLU A 342 29.35 -49.65 8.37
N HIS A 343 29.11 -50.22 9.56
CA HIS A 343 27.77 -50.17 10.18
C HIS A 343 27.39 -48.75 10.65
N THR A 344 28.38 -47.93 11.02
CA THR A 344 28.15 -46.53 11.45
C THR A 344 27.87 -45.65 10.23
N VAL A 345 28.57 -45.87 9.12
CA VAL A 345 28.33 -45.19 7.84
C VAL A 345 26.97 -45.58 7.26
N GLN A 346 26.59 -46.87 7.32
CA GLN A 346 25.29 -47.35 6.85
C GLN A 346 24.13 -46.71 7.63
N SER A 347 24.22 -46.66 8.97
CA SER A 347 23.19 -46.07 9.84
C SER A 347 23.12 -44.54 9.80
N ILE A 348 24.24 -43.88 9.48
CA ILE A 348 24.31 -42.44 9.19
C ILE A 348 23.68 -42.15 7.83
N SER A 349 23.96 -42.93 6.79
CA SER A 349 23.39 -42.76 5.44
C SER A 349 21.86 -42.88 5.41
N GLN A 350 21.28 -43.78 6.22
CA GLN A 350 19.84 -44.03 6.23
C GLN A 350 19.03 -42.92 6.94
N ASN A 351 19.64 -42.20 7.90
CA ASN A 351 18.95 -41.16 8.69
C ASN A 351 19.29 -39.73 8.26
N LEU A 352 20.35 -39.53 7.46
CA LEU A 352 20.70 -38.24 6.86
C LEU A 352 19.59 -37.61 5.98
N PRO A 353 18.88 -38.36 5.11
CA PRO A 353 17.86 -37.77 4.26
C PRO A 353 16.68 -37.22 5.08
N ASP A 354 16.23 -37.90 6.13
CA ASP A 354 15.08 -37.42 6.93
C ASP A 354 15.43 -36.17 7.78
N LEU A 355 16.63 -36.13 8.36
CA LEU A 355 17.13 -34.95 9.09
C LEU A 355 17.36 -33.73 8.19
N SER A 356 17.88 -33.94 6.98
CA SER A 356 18.11 -32.86 6.00
C SER A 356 16.80 -32.33 5.39
N LEU A 357 15.83 -33.19 5.10
CA LEU A 357 14.49 -32.79 4.64
C LEU A 357 13.71 -32.00 5.71
N LYS A 358 13.77 -32.43 6.97
CA LYS A 358 13.18 -31.69 8.10
C LYS A 358 13.82 -30.31 8.29
N ARG A 359 15.15 -30.22 8.13
CA ARG A 359 15.90 -28.94 8.17
C ARG A 359 15.58 -28.03 6.98
N GLN A 360 15.41 -28.59 5.78
CA GLN A 360 15.00 -27.82 4.60
C GLN A 360 13.59 -27.23 4.74
N GLY A 361 12.64 -28.01 5.29
CA GLY A 361 11.27 -27.55 5.55
C GLY A 361 11.19 -26.40 6.55
N THR A 362 11.98 -26.45 7.63
CA THR A 362 12.04 -25.38 8.64
C THR A 362 12.65 -24.08 8.08
N ILE A 363 13.71 -24.17 7.27
CA ILE A 363 14.32 -23.00 6.61
C ILE A 363 13.32 -22.37 5.61
N LYS A 364 12.60 -23.16 4.81
CA LYS A 364 11.56 -22.64 3.88
C LYS A 364 10.44 -21.92 4.63
N ARG A 365 9.98 -22.47 5.76
CA ARG A 365 8.97 -21.83 6.61
C ARG A 365 9.46 -20.48 7.16
N GLN A 366 10.69 -20.40 7.63
CA GLN A 366 11.30 -19.14 8.09
C GLN A 366 11.37 -18.10 6.95
N GLN A 367 11.75 -18.50 5.74
CA GLN A 367 11.77 -17.60 4.59
C GLN A 367 10.38 -17.03 4.25
N ASN A 368 9.34 -17.87 4.26
CA ASN A 368 7.98 -17.41 3.99
C ASN A 368 7.49 -16.39 5.04
N ILE A 369 7.80 -16.62 6.32
CA ILE A 369 7.48 -15.69 7.41
C ILE A 369 8.22 -14.36 7.26
N ILE A 370 9.53 -14.40 6.99
CA ILE A 370 10.33 -13.18 6.81
C ILE A 370 9.83 -12.38 5.60
N GLN A 371 9.45 -13.05 4.51
CA GLN A 371 8.88 -12.37 3.34
C GLN A 371 7.53 -11.70 3.64
N LEU A 372 6.70 -12.32 4.50
CA LEU A 372 5.46 -11.71 4.96
C LEU A 372 5.75 -10.43 5.77
N PHE A 373 6.66 -10.50 6.76
CA PHE A 373 7.05 -9.31 7.53
C PHE A 373 7.67 -8.22 6.66
N LEU A 374 8.48 -8.58 5.66
CA LEU A 374 9.06 -7.63 4.71
C LEU A 374 8.02 -6.88 3.89
N GLY A 375 6.95 -7.56 3.48
CA GLY A 375 5.80 -6.99 2.79
C GLY A 375 4.94 -6.13 3.72
N LEU A 376 4.64 -6.63 4.92
CA LEU A 376 3.87 -5.91 5.93
C LEU A 376 4.52 -4.57 6.29
N PHE A 377 5.82 -4.59 6.60
CA PHE A 377 6.56 -3.36 6.93
C PHE A 377 6.71 -2.41 5.73
N PHE A 378 6.65 -2.92 4.49
CA PHE A 378 6.63 -2.06 3.31
C PHE A 378 5.35 -1.23 3.24
N TRP A 379 4.20 -1.90 3.35
CA TRP A 379 2.90 -1.23 3.27
C TRP A 379 2.64 -0.34 4.48
N MET A 380 3.08 -0.75 5.67
CA MET A 380 3.04 0.10 6.87
C MET A 380 3.88 1.37 6.69
N GLN A 381 5.09 1.26 6.11
CA GLN A 381 5.93 2.42 5.82
C GLN A 381 5.26 3.35 4.81
N LEU A 382 4.62 2.81 3.77
CA LEU A 382 3.89 3.61 2.78
C LEU A 382 2.69 4.33 3.42
N LEU A 383 1.93 3.64 4.27
CA LEU A 383 0.82 4.22 5.01
C LEU A 383 1.26 5.40 5.88
N LEU A 384 2.37 5.28 6.60
CA LEU A 384 2.90 6.38 7.42
C LEU A 384 3.27 7.62 6.58
N ILE A 385 3.89 7.40 5.41
CA ILE A 385 4.27 8.50 4.51
C ILE A 385 3.03 9.19 3.93
N LEU A 386 2.04 8.41 3.48
CA LEU A 386 0.79 8.94 2.93
C LEU A 386 -0.03 9.67 4.01
N LEU A 387 -0.02 9.18 5.25
CA LEU A 387 -0.66 9.86 6.38
C LEU A 387 0.06 11.18 6.71
N ALA A 388 1.39 11.21 6.70
CA ALA A 388 2.14 12.46 6.85
C ALA A 388 1.75 13.50 5.79
N LEU A 389 1.61 13.07 4.53
CA LEU A 389 1.16 13.93 3.45
C LEU A 389 -0.25 14.49 3.72
N THR A 390 -1.18 13.67 4.23
CA THR A 390 -2.53 14.15 4.59
C THR A 390 -2.52 15.20 5.70
N LEU A 391 -1.66 15.02 6.70
CA LEU A 391 -1.51 16.00 7.78
C LEU A 391 -0.95 17.31 7.26
N ILE A 392 -0.02 17.26 6.30
CA ILE A 392 0.51 18.47 5.65
C ILE A 392 -0.59 19.18 4.86
N VAL A 393 -1.39 18.44 4.07
CA VAL A 393 -2.52 18.99 3.31
C VAL A 393 -3.56 19.68 4.21
N LEU A 394 -3.79 19.15 5.42
CA LEU A 394 -4.70 19.73 6.42
C LEU A 394 -4.22 21.08 6.98
N ILE A 395 -2.90 21.27 7.08
CA ILE A 395 -2.30 22.47 7.68
C ILE A 395 -2.44 23.68 6.77
N PHE A 396 -2.31 23.53 5.46
CA PHE A 396 -2.41 24.67 4.52
C PHE A 396 -3.88 24.96 4.17
N PRO A 397 -4.35 26.23 4.27
CA PRO A 397 -5.77 26.54 4.08
C PRO A 397 -6.26 26.19 2.68
N GLU A 398 -5.45 26.53 1.67
CA GLU A 398 -5.78 26.34 0.26
C GLU A 398 -5.94 24.85 -0.11
N THR A 399 -5.15 23.98 0.52
CA THR A 399 -5.18 22.54 0.25
C THR A 399 -6.12 21.77 1.19
N ARG A 400 -6.56 22.39 2.30
CA ARG A 400 -7.35 21.75 3.36
C ARG A 400 -8.61 21.07 2.82
N ARG A 401 -9.27 21.66 1.83
CA ARG A 401 -10.47 21.09 1.18
C ARG A 401 -10.25 19.68 0.62
N TYR A 402 -9.02 19.35 0.22
CA TYR A 402 -8.70 18.03 -0.32
C TYR A 402 -8.34 16.99 0.76
N THR A 403 -8.35 17.35 2.05
CA THR A 403 -7.91 16.45 3.12
C THR A 403 -8.72 15.16 3.16
N TYR A 404 -10.05 15.22 3.09
CA TYR A 404 -10.90 14.02 3.11
C TYR A 404 -10.58 13.07 1.96
N PHE A 405 -10.36 13.63 0.77
CA PHE A 405 -9.97 12.88 -0.40
C PHE A 405 -8.62 12.17 -0.20
N PHE A 406 -7.58 12.89 0.20
CA PHE A 406 -6.26 12.30 0.45
C PHE A 406 -6.27 11.32 1.61
N LEU A 407 -7.04 11.57 2.67
CA LEU A 407 -7.14 10.69 3.84
C LEU A 407 -7.69 9.32 3.46
N GLY A 408 -8.73 9.27 2.61
CA GLY A 408 -9.26 8.03 2.07
C GLY A 408 -8.19 7.24 1.29
N GLN A 409 -7.46 7.93 0.39
CA GLN A 409 -6.40 7.30 -0.42
C GLN A 409 -5.23 6.80 0.42
N SER A 410 -4.83 7.55 1.44
CA SER A 410 -3.70 7.21 2.32
C SER A 410 -3.90 5.94 3.14
N ILE A 411 -5.15 5.61 3.47
CA ILE A 411 -5.49 4.42 4.25
C ILE A 411 -5.83 3.25 3.32
N ILE A 412 -6.68 3.49 2.31
CA ILE A 412 -7.29 2.40 1.54
C ILE A 412 -6.30 1.79 0.54
N ILE A 413 -5.46 2.58 -0.14
CA ILE A 413 -4.49 2.03 -1.09
C ILE A 413 -3.50 1.06 -0.40
N PRO A 414 -2.80 1.44 0.69
CA PRO A 414 -1.93 0.50 1.38
C PRO A 414 -2.68 -0.71 1.94
N LEU A 415 -3.92 -0.54 2.38
CA LEU A 415 -4.74 -1.63 2.91
C LEU A 415 -5.12 -2.65 1.84
N ILE A 416 -5.53 -2.22 0.64
CA ILE A 416 -5.80 -3.10 -0.50
C ILE A 416 -4.57 -3.96 -0.80
N TRP A 417 -3.42 -3.34 -0.94
CA TRP A 417 -2.19 -4.05 -1.29
C TRP A 417 -1.63 -4.89 -0.15
N MET A 418 -1.78 -4.46 1.10
CA MET A 418 -1.46 -5.25 2.28
C MET A 418 -2.33 -6.51 2.33
N SER A 419 -3.65 -6.37 2.13
CA SER A 419 -4.60 -7.48 2.08
C SER A 419 -4.25 -8.45 0.94
N ALA A 420 -4.01 -7.95 -0.27
CA ALA A 420 -3.61 -8.77 -1.40
C ALA A 420 -2.29 -9.50 -1.15
N SER A 421 -1.31 -8.85 -0.52
CA SER A 421 -0.03 -9.48 -0.16
C SER A 421 -0.20 -10.59 0.88
N ILE A 422 -1.08 -10.42 1.86
CA ILE A 422 -1.37 -11.44 2.87
C ILE A 422 -2.11 -12.61 2.22
N ALA A 423 -3.15 -12.34 1.42
CA ALA A 423 -3.92 -13.35 0.72
C ALA A 423 -3.05 -14.17 -0.24
N TYR A 424 -2.14 -13.53 -0.98
CA TYR A 424 -1.14 -14.20 -1.82
C TYR A 424 -0.26 -15.15 -1.02
N LYS A 425 0.29 -14.70 0.12
CA LYS A 425 1.13 -15.56 0.97
C LYS A 425 0.34 -16.73 1.56
N PHE A 426 -0.89 -16.49 1.98
CA PHE A 426 -1.79 -17.54 2.44
C PHE A 426 -2.08 -18.58 1.35
N SER A 427 -2.37 -18.13 0.12
CA SER A 427 -2.54 -19.00 -1.04
C SER A 427 -1.32 -19.88 -1.30
N ASN A 428 -0.11 -19.30 -1.25
CA ASN A 428 1.12 -20.08 -1.40
C ASN A 428 1.33 -21.12 -0.30
N LEU A 429 0.96 -20.81 0.94
CA LEU A 429 1.02 -21.76 2.05
C LEU A 429 0.03 -22.91 1.85
N LEU A 430 -1.19 -22.63 1.37
CA LEU A 430 -2.16 -23.66 1.03
C LEU A 430 -1.67 -24.55 -0.12
N ILE A 431 -1.12 -23.96 -1.18
CA ILE A 431 -0.54 -24.70 -2.31
C ILE A 431 0.53 -25.69 -1.81
N ASP A 432 1.48 -25.22 -1.00
CA ASP A 432 2.53 -26.08 -0.45
C ASP A 432 1.96 -27.15 0.48
N PHE A 433 0.94 -26.83 1.29
CA PHE A 433 0.30 -27.80 2.17
C PHE A 433 -0.39 -28.93 1.39
N TYR A 434 -1.21 -28.58 0.39
CA TYR A 434 -1.93 -29.57 -0.41
C TYR A 434 -0.99 -30.41 -1.28
N LEU A 435 0.00 -29.79 -1.96
CA LEU A 435 0.95 -30.52 -2.79
C LEU A 435 1.84 -31.47 -1.99
N ASN A 436 2.32 -31.06 -0.81
CA ASN A 436 3.11 -31.95 0.06
C ASN A 436 2.28 -33.11 0.60
N ARG A 437 1.01 -32.88 0.95
CA ARG A 437 0.10 -33.96 1.39
C ARG A 437 -0.18 -34.94 0.27
N TRP A 438 -0.42 -34.44 -0.94
CA TRP A 438 -0.59 -35.27 -2.14
C TRP A 438 0.65 -36.12 -2.40
N ALA A 439 1.85 -35.52 -2.40
CA ALA A 439 3.08 -36.27 -2.63
C ALA A 439 3.36 -37.30 -1.54
N LYS A 440 3.12 -36.96 -0.27
CA LYS A 440 3.26 -37.93 0.84
C LYS A 440 2.32 -39.12 0.66
N ASN A 441 1.06 -38.89 0.31
CA ASN A 441 0.11 -39.97 0.06
C ASN A 441 0.51 -40.82 -1.15
N ALA A 442 0.99 -40.20 -2.23
CA ALA A 442 1.46 -40.92 -3.41
C ALA A 442 2.73 -41.75 -3.13
N GLN A 443 3.65 -41.23 -2.30
CA GLN A 443 4.86 -41.94 -1.85
C GLN A 443 4.52 -43.16 -0.99
N LEU A 444 3.48 -43.08 -0.15
CA LEU A 444 3.01 -44.22 0.65
C LEU A 444 2.48 -45.36 -0.24
N ILE A 445 1.90 -45.03 -1.39
CA ILE A 445 1.41 -46.02 -2.36
C ILE A 445 2.57 -46.62 -3.17
N ASN A 446 3.58 -45.82 -3.52
CA ASN A 446 4.74 -46.25 -4.32
C ASN A 446 6.08 -45.83 -3.66
N PRO A 447 6.57 -46.58 -2.66
CA PRO A 447 7.70 -46.17 -1.82
C PRO A 447 9.03 -46.05 -2.56
N ASN A 448 9.24 -46.83 -3.63
CA ASN A 448 10.49 -46.84 -4.40
C ASN A 448 10.59 -45.71 -5.45
N SER A 449 9.55 -44.88 -5.59
CA SER A 449 9.53 -43.84 -6.62
C SER A 449 9.75 -42.44 -6.03
N ASN A 450 10.84 -41.78 -6.42
CA ASN A 450 11.11 -40.38 -6.04
C ASN A 450 10.44 -39.36 -6.99
N ARG A 451 9.59 -39.85 -7.89
CA ARG A 451 8.94 -39.08 -8.97
C ARG A 451 7.96 -38.03 -8.41
N TYR A 452 7.25 -38.35 -7.34
CA TYR A 452 6.22 -37.47 -6.75
C TYR A 452 6.81 -36.27 -6.01
N THR A 453 7.95 -36.44 -5.34
CA THR A 453 8.65 -35.37 -4.61
C THR A 453 9.26 -34.35 -5.57
N LEU A 454 9.86 -34.80 -6.68
CA LEU A 454 10.41 -33.95 -7.73
C LEU A 454 9.32 -33.07 -8.37
N ARG A 455 8.13 -33.64 -8.61
CA ARG A 455 6.99 -32.93 -9.21
C ARG A 455 6.38 -31.84 -8.35
N VAL A 456 6.39 -32.00 -7.03
CA VAL A 456 5.91 -30.94 -6.12
C VAL A 456 6.67 -29.65 -6.36
N SER A 457 7.96 -29.72 -6.67
CA SER A 457 8.76 -28.52 -6.95
C SER A 457 8.29 -27.80 -8.23
N THR A 458 7.98 -28.55 -9.29
CA THR A 458 7.48 -28.02 -10.56
C THR A 458 6.07 -27.45 -10.41
N TYR A 459 5.14 -28.21 -9.84
CA TYR A 459 3.76 -27.78 -9.62
C TYR A 459 3.68 -26.57 -8.67
N SER A 460 4.45 -26.58 -7.58
CA SER A 460 4.46 -25.48 -6.61
C SER A 460 4.94 -24.19 -7.25
N ASN A 461 6.01 -24.23 -8.06
CA ASN A 461 6.50 -23.04 -8.76
C ASN A 461 5.49 -22.51 -9.79
N ALA A 462 4.90 -23.38 -10.60
CA ALA A 462 3.90 -22.99 -11.60
C ALA A 462 2.65 -22.36 -10.96
N LEU A 463 2.07 -23.01 -9.95
CA LEU A 463 0.89 -22.52 -9.24
C LEU A 463 1.15 -21.20 -8.51
N LYS A 464 2.31 -21.07 -7.84
CA LYS A 464 2.69 -19.82 -7.14
C LYS A 464 2.91 -18.65 -8.09
N SER A 465 3.41 -18.92 -9.30
CA SER A 465 3.55 -17.90 -10.34
C SER A 465 2.17 -17.41 -10.79
N GLY A 466 1.26 -18.34 -11.09
CA GLY A 466 -0.12 -18.02 -11.48
C GLY A 466 -0.88 -17.24 -10.41
N THR A 467 -0.81 -17.66 -9.14
CA THR A 467 -1.47 -16.93 -8.05
C THR A 467 -0.86 -15.54 -7.84
N SER A 468 0.46 -15.39 -7.98
CA SER A 468 1.10 -14.06 -7.89
C SER A 468 0.54 -13.10 -8.92
N PHE A 469 0.41 -13.54 -10.18
CA PHE A 469 -0.17 -12.73 -11.23
C PHE A 469 -1.63 -12.36 -10.93
N LEU A 470 -2.44 -13.34 -10.50
CA LEU A 470 -3.84 -13.13 -10.14
C LEU A 470 -4.01 -12.05 -9.05
N PHE A 471 -3.30 -12.17 -7.93
CA PHE A 471 -3.42 -11.23 -6.81
C PHE A 471 -2.92 -9.83 -7.14
N ILE A 472 -1.87 -9.69 -7.97
CA ILE A 472 -1.41 -8.38 -8.44
C ILE A 472 -2.49 -7.73 -9.30
N THR A 473 -3.06 -8.47 -10.27
CA THR A 473 -4.13 -7.95 -11.13
C THR A 473 -5.35 -7.51 -10.33
N ILE A 474 -5.79 -8.32 -9.36
CA ILE A 474 -6.91 -7.96 -8.47
C ILE A 474 -6.59 -6.70 -7.66
N ALA A 475 -5.39 -6.59 -7.08
CA ALA A 475 -4.99 -5.40 -6.32
C ALA A 475 -4.94 -4.14 -7.19
N THR A 476 -4.44 -4.25 -8.43
CA THR A 476 -4.42 -3.14 -9.39
C THR A 476 -5.82 -2.70 -9.77
N VAL A 477 -6.71 -3.63 -10.14
CA VAL A 477 -8.11 -3.33 -10.46
C VAL A 477 -8.83 -2.71 -9.26
N GLY A 478 -8.62 -3.26 -8.06
CA GLY A 478 -9.17 -2.70 -6.82
C GLY A 478 -8.69 -1.28 -6.54
N THR A 479 -7.42 -0.98 -6.81
CA THR A 479 -6.85 0.37 -6.68
C THR A 479 -7.50 1.35 -7.66
N VAL A 480 -7.65 0.96 -8.92
CA VAL A 480 -8.26 1.80 -9.97
C VAL A 480 -9.75 2.06 -9.67
N ALA A 481 -10.47 1.02 -9.26
CA ALA A 481 -11.87 1.13 -8.87
C ALA A 481 -12.06 2.08 -7.67
N PHE A 482 -11.17 2.00 -6.68
CA PHE A 482 -11.22 2.89 -5.51
C PHE A 482 -10.88 4.35 -5.85
N LEU A 483 -9.96 4.57 -6.79
CA LEU A 483 -9.68 5.91 -7.31
C LEU A 483 -10.88 6.51 -8.05
N GLY A 484 -12.00 5.82 -8.23
CA GLY A 484 -13.18 6.40 -8.87
C GLY A 484 -12.95 6.78 -10.34
N ILE A 485 -11.89 6.25 -10.95
CA ILE A 485 -11.65 6.36 -12.38
C ILE A 485 -12.79 5.62 -13.06
N ASN A 486 -13.54 6.33 -13.91
CA ASN A 486 -14.66 5.75 -14.62
C ASN A 486 -14.17 4.54 -15.42
N LEU A 487 -14.65 3.34 -15.10
CA LEU A 487 -14.28 2.11 -15.80
C LEU A 487 -14.61 2.21 -17.29
N THR A 488 -15.57 3.04 -17.67
CA THR A 488 -15.92 3.35 -19.06
C THR A 488 -14.79 4.10 -19.77
N VAL A 489 -14.11 5.03 -19.08
CA VAL A 489 -12.92 5.72 -19.60
C VAL A 489 -11.72 4.77 -19.65
N LEU A 490 -11.61 3.85 -18.70
CA LEU A 490 -10.61 2.78 -18.79
C LEU A 490 -10.91 1.78 -19.92
N ALA A 491 -12.19 1.55 -20.21
CA ALA A 491 -12.66 0.72 -21.32
C ALA A 491 -12.54 1.43 -22.67
N SER A 492 -12.61 2.77 -22.73
CA SER A 492 -12.29 3.55 -23.93
C SER A 492 -10.78 3.53 -24.23
N ALA A 493 -9.94 3.36 -23.20
CA ALA A 493 -8.55 2.91 -23.38
C ALA A 493 -8.44 1.43 -23.83
N GLY A 494 -9.55 0.78 -24.19
CA GLY A 494 -9.63 -0.62 -24.62
C GLY A 494 -8.73 -0.98 -25.81
N GLY A 495 -8.30 0.00 -26.62
CA GLY A 495 -7.23 -0.20 -27.59
C GLY A 495 -5.91 -0.65 -26.96
N VAL A 496 -5.53 -0.08 -25.81
CA VAL A 496 -4.35 -0.49 -25.03
C VAL A 496 -4.54 -1.90 -24.46
N ALA A 497 -5.74 -2.21 -23.96
CA ALA A 497 -6.07 -3.55 -23.46
C ALA A 497 -6.00 -4.61 -24.58
N PHE A 498 -6.49 -4.28 -25.77
CA PHE A 498 -6.40 -5.15 -26.95
C PHE A 498 -4.95 -5.37 -27.38
N VAL A 499 -4.14 -4.31 -27.47
CA VAL A 499 -2.71 -4.44 -27.78
C VAL A 499 -2.00 -5.29 -26.73
N PHE A 500 -2.28 -5.07 -25.45
CA PHE A 500 -1.70 -5.87 -24.38
C PHE A 500 -2.11 -7.34 -24.44
N ALA A 501 -3.38 -7.63 -24.74
CA ALA A 501 -3.88 -8.99 -24.93
C ALA A 501 -3.21 -9.68 -26.13
N PHE A 502 -3.07 -8.96 -27.26
CA PHE A 502 -2.39 -9.46 -28.45
C PHE A 502 -0.90 -9.76 -28.18
N LEU A 503 -0.21 -8.84 -27.48
CA LEU A 503 1.19 -9.03 -27.07
C LEU A 503 1.36 -10.19 -26.07
N SER A 504 0.36 -10.41 -25.21
CA SER A 504 0.37 -11.47 -24.21
C SER A 504 -0.03 -12.85 -24.75
N ARG A 505 -0.50 -12.95 -26.00
CA ARG A 505 -1.00 -14.20 -26.59
C ARG A 505 0.01 -15.34 -26.49
N ASN A 506 1.26 -15.11 -26.88
CA ASN A 506 2.30 -16.13 -26.85
C ASN A 506 2.56 -16.62 -25.41
N VAL A 507 2.56 -15.70 -24.44
CA VAL A 507 2.74 -16.05 -23.02
C VAL A 507 1.58 -16.92 -22.52
N VAL A 508 0.36 -16.64 -22.95
CA VAL A 508 -0.82 -17.43 -22.58
C VAL A 508 -0.79 -18.82 -23.24
N GLU A 509 -0.40 -18.92 -24.52
CA GLU A 509 -0.20 -20.19 -25.20
C GLU A 509 0.87 -21.05 -24.50
N ASP A 510 2.01 -20.46 -24.15
CA ASP A 510 3.06 -21.14 -23.38
C ASP A 510 2.57 -21.60 -22.00
N MET A 511 1.78 -20.78 -21.31
CA MET A 511 1.20 -21.14 -20.01
C MET A 511 0.21 -22.29 -20.13
N LEU A 512 -0.67 -22.28 -21.13
CA LEU A 512 -1.66 -23.34 -21.36
C LEU A 512 -0.99 -24.66 -21.78
N ASN A 513 0.02 -24.60 -22.66
CA ASN A 513 0.82 -25.76 -23.03
C ASN A 513 1.57 -26.33 -21.82
N GLY A 514 2.14 -25.46 -20.98
CA GLY A 514 2.75 -25.85 -19.71
C GLY A 514 1.77 -26.54 -18.77
N ILE A 515 0.55 -26.01 -18.60
CA ILE A 515 -0.51 -26.63 -17.79
C ILE A 515 -0.91 -27.99 -18.38
N LEU A 516 -1.02 -28.12 -19.71
CA LEU A 516 -1.37 -29.37 -20.36
C LEU A 516 -0.30 -30.45 -20.14
N ILE A 517 0.98 -30.11 -20.29
CA ILE A 517 2.10 -31.02 -20.02
C ILE A 517 2.07 -31.50 -18.56
N LEU A 518 1.81 -30.58 -17.64
CA LEU A 518 1.69 -30.85 -16.21
C LEU A 518 0.46 -31.73 -15.90
N TRP A 519 -0.70 -31.46 -16.49
CA TRP A 519 -1.92 -32.24 -16.27
C TRP A 519 -1.82 -33.66 -16.83
N THR A 520 -1.31 -33.78 -18.06
CA THR A 520 -1.22 -35.06 -18.79
C THR A 520 -0.02 -35.90 -18.37
N ASP A 521 0.85 -35.37 -17.52
CA ASP A 521 2.01 -36.05 -16.95
C ASP A 521 2.96 -36.68 -17.98
N ARG A 522 3.10 -36.03 -19.14
CA ARG A 522 3.75 -36.61 -20.32
C ARG A 522 5.27 -36.79 -20.23
N TYR A 523 5.94 -36.02 -19.37
CA TYR A 523 7.41 -36.02 -19.25
C TYR A 523 7.82 -35.89 -17.78
N ALA A 524 8.86 -36.61 -17.34
CA ALA A 524 9.49 -36.44 -16.03
C ALA A 524 10.89 -35.79 -16.16
N ILE A 525 11.34 -35.13 -15.08
CA ILE A 525 12.70 -34.59 -15.01
C ILE A 525 13.69 -35.77 -15.07
N GLY A 526 14.50 -35.83 -16.13
CA GLY A 526 15.46 -36.91 -16.38
C GLY A 526 15.07 -37.84 -17.55
N ASP A 527 13.85 -37.73 -18.08
CA ASP A 527 13.45 -38.47 -19.28
C ASP A 527 14.16 -37.86 -20.52
N VAL A 528 14.77 -38.71 -21.35
CA VAL A 528 15.30 -38.32 -22.66
C VAL A 528 14.13 -38.33 -23.65
N ILE A 529 13.89 -37.18 -24.31
CA ILE A 529 12.71 -36.94 -25.18
C ILE A 529 13.06 -37.21 -26.63
#